data_AF-A0A936CFK8-F1
#
_entry.id   AF-A0A936CFK8-F1
#
_cell.length_a   1.000
_cell.length_b   1.000
_cell.length_c   1.000
_cell.angle_alpha   90.00
_cell.angle_beta   90.00
_cell.angle_gamma   90.00
#
_symmetry.space_group_name_H-M   'P 1'
#
loop_
_entity.id
_entity.type
_entity.pdbx_description
1 polymer ?
#
loop_
_entity_poly.entity_id
_entity_poly.type
_entity_poly.pdbx_seq_one_letter_code
_entity_poly.pdbx_strand_id
1 'polypeptide(L)'
;MQQSVGLASIVVRDYDEALTFYVGMLGFVLVEDSFVEAQNKRWVVVSPPGATVREPKEEPYGTVAVFKDLYGNLWDLLEPRSHDGPSADA
;
A
#
# COMPACT_ATOMS: atom_id res chain seq x y z
N MET A 1 19.13 3.64 -14.95
CA MET A 1 17.79 4.10 -14.55
C MET A 1 17.06 2.89 -14.00
N GLN A 2 16.61 2.95 -12.75
CA GLN A 2 15.78 1.91 -12.16
C GLN A 2 14.33 2.40 -12.22
N GLN A 3 13.50 1.71 -12.99
CA GLN A 3 12.05 1.94 -13.04
C GLN A 3 11.36 0.89 -12.16
N SER A 4 10.29 1.26 -11.47
CA SER A 4 9.46 0.34 -10.69
C SER A 4 7.98 0.57 -10.97
N VAL A 5 7.17 -0.48 -10.80
CA VAL A 5 5.70 -0.46 -10.93
C VAL A 5 5.13 -0.67 -9.53
N GLY A 6 4.37 0.31 -9.03
CA GLY A 6 3.86 0.31 -7.65
C GLY A 6 2.53 -0.41 -7.44
N LEU A 7 1.79 -0.71 -8.51
CA LEU A 7 0.47 -1.35 -8.43
C LEU A 7 0.14 -2.04 -9.76
N ALA A 8 -0.29 -3.31 -9.69
CA ALA A 8 -0.81 -4.04 -10.83
C ALA A 8 -2.17 -4.63 -10.46
N SER A 9 -3.19 -4.34 -11.26
CA SER A 9 -4.52 -4.95 -11.14
C SER A 9 -4.62 -6.11 -12.12
N ILE A 10 -4.92 -7.30 -11.61
CA ILE A 10 -5.10 -8.51 -12.41
C ILE A 10 -6.55 -8.97 -12.35
N VAL A 11 -7.07 -9.48 -13.47
CA VAL A 11 -8.40 -10.08 -13.51
C VAL A 11 -8.29 -11.54 -13.09
N VAL A 12 -9.05 -11.94 -12.08
CA VAL A 12 -9.11 -13.32 -11.59
C VAL A 12 -10.50 -13.89 -11.82
N ARG A 13 -10.57 -15.21 -12.01
CA ARG A 13 -11.83 -15.93 -12.21
C ARG A 13 -12.62 -16.14 -10.91
N ASP A 14 -11.90 -16.27 -9.80
CA ASP A 14 -12.41 -16.56 -8.46
C ASP A 14 -11.43 -15.97 -7.43
N TYR A 15 -11.95 -15.32 -6.39
CA TYR A 15 -11.12 -14.64 -5.39
C TYR A 15 -10.50 -15.60 -4.39
N ASP A 16 -11.20 -16.69 -4.02
CA ASP A 16 -10.71 -17.65 -3.03
C ASP A 16 -9.60 -18.54 -3.62
N GLU A 17 -9.74 -18.90 -4.90
CA GLU A 17 -8.67 -19.53 -5.68
C GLU A 17 -7.43 -18.62 -5.76
N ALA A 18 -7.64 -17.33 -6.05
CA ALA A 18 -6.56 -16.36 -6.12
C ALA A 18 -5.85 -16.17 -4.76
N LEU A 19 -6.61 -16.04 -3.67
CA LEU A 19 -6.06 -15.92 -2.31
C LEU A 19 -5.26 -17.16 -1.92
N THR A 20 -5.77 -18.35 -2.22
CA THR A 20 -5.05 -19.62 -1.98
C THR A 20 -3.69 -19.62 -2.68
N PHE A 21 -3.63 -19.13 -3.92
CA PHE A 21 -2.38 -19.05 -4.67
C PHE A 21 -1.45 -17.94 -4.15
N TYR A 22 -1.89 -16.68 -4.12
CA TYR A 22 -1.02 -15.55 -3.78
C TYR A 22 -0.62 -15.55 -2.30
N VAL A 23 -1.56 -15.76 -1.39
CA VAL A 23 -1.28 -15.77 0.06
C VAL A 23 -0.74 -17.13 0.49
N GLY A 24 -1.40 -18.22 0.08
CA GLY A 24 -1.04 -19.56 0.53
C GLY A 24 0.22 -20.12 -0.10
N MET A 25 0.39 -20.00 -1.42
CA MET A 25 1.54 -20.59 -2.13
C MET A 25 2.70 -19.61 -2.32
N LEU A 26 2.41 -18.35 -2.67
CA LEU A 26 3.45 -17.35 -2.94
C LEU A 26 3.87 -16.53 -1.72
N GLY A 27 3.15 -16.64 -0.59
CA GLY A 27 3.50 -15.98 0.66
C GLY A 27 3.26 -14.46 0.67
N PHE A 28 2.36 -13.96 -0.17
CA PHE A 28 1.91 -12.57 -0.09
C PHE A 28 1.09 -12.37 1.18
N VAL A 29 1.08 -11.15 1.70
CA VAL A 29 0.27 -10.73 2.85
C VAL A 29 -1.05 -10.18 2.33
N LEU A 30 -2.16 -10.66 2.90
CA LEU A 30 -3.47 -10.06 2.69
C LEU A 30 -3.51 -8.69 3.38
N VAL A 31 -3.68 -7.63 2.61
CA VAL A 31 -3.76 -6.25 3.11
C VAL A 31 -5.21 -5.84 3.31
N GLU A 32 -6.07 -6.18 2.36
CA GLU A 32 -7.50 -5.86 2.43
C GLU A 32 -8.33 -6.95 1.75
N ASP A 33 -9.49 -7.24 2.35
CA ASP A 33 -10.53 -8.08 1.81
C ASP A 33 -11.90 -7.51 2.25
N SER A 34 -12.51 -6.69 1.39
CA SER A 34 -13.73 -5.95 1.71
C SER A 34 -14.78 -6.09 0.62
N PHE A 35 -16.06 -6.12 1.01
CA PHE A 35 -17.17 -6.11 0.05
C PHE A 35 -17.69 -4.68 -0.14
N VAL A 36 -17.72 -4.23 -1.39
CA VAL A 36 -18.19 -2.90 -1.78
C VAL A 36 -19.61 -3.01 -2.33
N GLU A 37 -20.60 -2.76 -1.46
CA GLU A 37 -22.03 -2.88 -1.78
C GLU A 37 -22.45 -2.03 -2.99
N ALA A 38 -22.01 -0.77 -3.03
CA ALA A 38 -22.36 0.17 -4.10
C ALA A 38 -21.97 -0.30 -5.50
N GLN A 39 -20.99 -1.22 -5.60
CA GLN A 39 -20.52 -1.78 -6.87
C GLN A 39 -20.79 -3.28 -7.00
N ASN A 40 -21.36 -3.91 -5.97
CA ASN A 40 -21.51 -5.36 -5.87
C ASN A 40 -20.21 -6.11 -6.20
N LYS A 41 -19.09 -5.68 -5.60
CA LYS A 41 -17.74 -6.21 -5.87
C LYS A 41 -17.00 -6.52 -4.59
N ARG A 42 -16.12 -7.53 -4.65
CA ARG A 42 -15.11 -7.80 -3.61
C ARG A 42 -13.82 -7.08 -3.97
N TRP A 43 -13.32 -6.25 -3.07
CA TRP A 43 -12.05 -5.56 -3.18
C TRP A 43 -11.01 -6.33 -2.38
N VAL A 44 -9.98 -6.83 -3.06
CA VAL A 44 -8.90 -7.62 -2.45
C VAL A 44 -7.57 -7.00 -2.81
N VAL A 45 -6.76 -6.71 -1.79
CA VAL A 45 -5.40 -6.19 -1.94
C VAL A 45 -4.44 -7.15 -1.24
N VAL A 46 -3.43 -7.60 -1.96
CA VAL A 46 -2.32 -8.40 -1.42
C VAL A 46 -1.00 -7.69 -1.67
N SER A 47 -0.03 -7.87 -0.78
CA SER A 47 1.30 -7.28 -0.92
C SER A 47 2.39 -8.34 -0.74
N PRO A 48 3.57 -8.16 -1.35
CA PRO A 48 4.69 -9.05 -1.06
C PRO A 48 5.06 -9.02 0.42
N PRO A 49 5.64 -10.10 0.96
CA PRO A 49 6.08 -10.12 2.35
C PRO A 49 7.10 -9.02 2.63
N GLY A 50 6.93 -8.34 3.76
CA GLY A 50 7.77 -7.21 4.15
C GLY A 50 7.38 -5.88 3.51
N ALA A 51 6.32 -5.81 2.71
CA ALA A 51 5.86 -4.57 2.10
C ALA A 51 5.62 -3.45 3.13
N THR A 52 5.12 -3.73 4.34
CA THR A 52 4.87 -2.70 5.37
C THR A 52 5.82 -2.88 6.55
N VAL A 53 6.56 -1.83 6.91
CA VAL A 53 7.57 -1.87 8.00
C VAL A 53 7.17 -0.99 9.19
N ARG A 54 6.40 0.08 8.96
CA ARG A 54 5.90 0.96 10.02
C ARG A 54 4.55 1.56 9.62
N GLU A 55 3.57 1.44 10.50
CA GLU A 55 2.30 2.15 10.39
C GLU A 55 2.52 3.68 10.30
N PRO A 56 1.59 4.43 9.67
CA PRO A 56 1.67 5.88 9.62
C PRO A 56 1.86 6.48 11.02
N LYS A 57 2.87 7.34 11.17
CA LYS A 57 3.16 8.04 12.42
C LYS A 57 3.28 9.53 12.18
N GLU A 58 2.72 10.33 13.07
CA GLU A 58 2.92 11.78 13.05
C GLU A 58 4.37 12.14 13.39
N GLU A 59 4.98 12.95 12.54
CA GLU A 59 6.28 13.57 12.70
C GLU A 59 6.12 15.10 12.55
N PRO A 60 7.11 15.92 12.97
CA PRO A 60 7.00 17.39 12.93
C PRO A 60 6.69 17.98 11.55
N TYR A 61 7.03 17.25 10.48
CA TYR A 61 6.92 17.66 9.08
C TYR A 61 5.75 16.99 8.33
N GLY A 62 4.97 16.14 8.99
CA GLY A 62 3.87 15.42 8.34
C GLY A 62 3.65 14.01 8.91
N THR A 63 2.72 13.28 8.32
CA THR A 63 2.50 11.86 8.65
C THR A 63 3.40 11.00 7.77
N VAL A 64 4.13 10.08 8.37
CA VAL A 64 5.09 9.21 7.67
C VAL A 64 4.75 7.74 7.86
N ALA A 65 4.52 7.02 6.77
CA ALA A 65 4.46 5.56 6.75
C ALA A 65 5.76 4.99 6.16
N VAL A 66 6.23 3.84 6.67
CA VAL A 66 7.45 3.20 6.14
C VAL A 66 7.11 1.83 5.59
N PHE A 67 7.56 1.57 4.37
CA PHE A 67 7.28 0.34 3.67
C PHE A 67 8.60 -0.21 3.09
N LYS A 68 8.72 -1.53 2.92
CA LYS A 68 9.94 -2.18 2.40
C LYS A 68 9.66 -2.85 1.08
N ASP A 69 10.50 -2.59 0.09
CA ASP A 69 10.34 -3.18 -1.24
C ASP A 69 10.91 -4.62 -1.30
N LEU A 70 10.74 -5.25 -2.47
CA LEU A 70 11.20 -6.63 -2.74
C LEU A 70 12.72 -6.83 -2.61
N TYR A 71 13.51 -5.75 -2.69
CA TYR A 71 14.97 -5.80 -2.55
C TYR A 71 15.43 -5.50 -1.12
N GLY A 72 14.47 -5.20 -0.25
CA GLY A 72 14.69 -4.93 1.15
C GLY A 72 15.01 -3.47 1.48
N ASN A 73 14.84 -2.54 0.54
CA ASN A 73 15.00 -1.12 0.81
C ASN A 73 13.80 -0.59 1.60
N LEU A 74 14.06 0.38 2.49
CA LEU A 74 13.03 1.08 3.26
C LEU A 74 12.68 2.40 2.57
N TRP A 75 11.38 2.68 2.50
CA TRP A 75 10.85 3.88 1.85
C TRP A 75 9.85 4.59 2.76
N ASP A 76 10.04 5.90 2.90
CA ASP A 76 9.12 6.80 3.61
C ASP A 76 8.08 7.35 2.64
N LEU A 77 6.80 7.14 2.96
CA LEU A 77 5.67 7.86 2.38
C LEU A 77 5.32 9.01 3.33
N LEU A 78 5.66 10.24 2.92
CA LEU A 78 5.35 11.46 3.66
C LEU A 78 4.09 12.13 3.10
N GLU A 79 3.09 12.28 3.94
CA GLU A 79 2.01 13.25 3.77
C GLU A 79 2.39 14.54 4.50
N PRO A 80 2.76 15.62 3.81
CA PRO A 80 3.10 16.88 4.46
C PRO A 80 1.89 17.42 5.22
N ARG A 81 2.10 18.00 6.41
CA ARG A 81 1.02 18.77 7.05
C ARG A 81 0.63 19.92 6.12
N SER A 82 -0.68 20.10 5.94
CA SER A 82 -1.24 21.26 5.24
C SER A 82 -0.62 22.53 5.82
N HIS A 83 0.11 23.27 4.99
CA HIS A 83 0.66 24.56 5.38
C HIS A 83 -0.45 25.61 5.24
N ASP A 84 -1.43 25.59 6.15
CA ASP A 84 -2.34 26.71 6.33
C ASP A 84 -1.63 27.79 7.17
N GLY A 85 -0.69 28.47 6.54
CA GLY A 85 0.01 29.64 7.07
C GLY A 85 0.43 30.54 5.91
N PRO A 86 0.28 31.87 6.02
CA PRO A 86 0.64 32.77 4.92
C PRO A 86 2.15 32.64 4.64
N SER A 87 2.52 32.54 3.36
CA SER A 87 3.93 32.50 2.95
C SER A 87 4.65 33.73 3.50
N ALA A 88 5.78 33.51 4.18
CA ALA A 88 6.63 34.57 4.75
C ALA A 88 7.44 35.33 3.69
N ASP A 89 6.88 35.51 2.50
CA ASP A 89 7.45 36.25 1.38
C ASP A 89 6.42 37.32 0.93
N ALA A 90 6.26 38.35 1.75
CA ALA A 90 5.61 39.63 1.40
C ALA A 90 6.29 40.77 2.16
#